data_AF-A0A9D2GR51-F1
#
_entry.id   AF-A0A9D2GR51-F1
#
_cell.length_a   1.000
_cell.length_b   1.000
_cell.length_c   1.000
_cell.angle_alpha   90.00
_cell.angle_beta   90.00
_cell.angle_gamma   90.00
#
_symmetry.space_group_name_H-M   'P 1'
#
loop_
_entity.id
_entity.type
_entity.pdbx_description
1 polymer ?
#
loop_
_entity_poly.entity_id
_entity_poly.type
_entity_poly.pdbx_seq_one_letter_code
_entity_poly.pdbx_strand_id
1 'polypeptide(L)'
;MEEISNIEIKNDGSYIVIKNNMPYHIPNNEEYMQEYENIKKYISENNIEVSEYKEIEYNIIDTNSEEFIRIKRDNLLKEADIILLKYQEQAALGIIEANQEYYNALLQYKQNLRDITKQIDFPNNVIFPILPEYI
;
A
#
# COMPACT_ATOMS: atom_id res chain seq x y z
N MET A 1 15.37 32.97 12.95
CA MET A 1 14.56 33.13 11.74
C MET A 1 13.79 31.84 11.59
N GLU A 2 12.46 31.90 11.54
CA GLU A 2 11.67 30.70 11.19
C GLU A 2 12.02 30.33 9.76
N GLU A 3 12.49 29.10 9.55
CA GLU A 3 12.82 28.60 8.23
C GLU A 3 11.51 28.15 7.57
N ILE A 4 11.08 28.90 6.56
CA ILE A 4 9.90 28.62 5.75
C ILE A 4 10.38 28.05 4.42
N SER A 5 9.93 26.85 4.10
CA SER A 5 10.25 26.15 2.86
C SER A 5 9.06 25.39 2.31
N ASN A 6 9.19 24.90 1.07
CA ASN A 6 8.20 24.06 0.40
C ASN A 6 6.78 24.65 0.44
N ILE A 7 6.66 25.85 -0.15
CA ILE A 7 5.41 26.62 -0.18
C ILE A 7 4.58 26.14 -1.36
N GLU A 8 3.41 25.60 -1.05
CA GLU A 8 2.44 25.10 -2.03
C GLU A 8 1.11 25.86 -1.88
N ILE A 9 0.41 26.10 -2.99
CA ILE A 9 -0.91 26.76 -2.99
C ILE A 9 -2.00 25.75 -3.35
N LYS A 10 -3.06 25.71 -2.55
CA LYS A 10 -4.26 24.89 -2.81
C LYS A 10 -5.23 25.64 -3.75
N ASN A 11 -6.14 24.90 -4.37
CA ASN A 11 -7.19 25.45 -5.24
C ASN A 11 -8.13 26.46 -4.56
N ASP A 12 -8.27 26.39 -3.23
CA ASP A 12 -9.03 27.34 -2.42
C ASP A 12 -8.26 28.64 -2.11
N GLY A 13 -7.02 28.77 -2.60
CA GLY A 13 -6.15 29.92 -2.41
C GLY A 13 -5.39 29.93 -1.08
N SER A 14 -5.51 28.87 -0.26
CA SER A 14 -4.72 28.71 0.96
C SER A 14 -3.32 28.16 0.67
N TYR A 15 -2.38 28.40 1.61
CA TYR A 15 -1.00 27.91 1.49
C TYR A 15 -0.76 26.69 2.38
N ILE A 16 0.03 25.74 1.88
CA ILE A 16 0.70 24.71 2.67
C ILE A 16 2.19 25.09 2.71
N VAL A 17 2.77 25.15 3.90
CA VAL A 17 4.19 25.52 4.08
C VAL A 17 4.84 24.59 5.08
N ILE A 18 6.15 24.38 4.96
CA ILE A 18 6.95 23.73 6.00
C ILE A 18 7.59 24.84 6.85
N LYS A 19 7.18 24.91 8.12
CA LYS A 19 7.82 25.75 9.15
C LYS A 19 8.54 24.83 10.14
N ASN A 20 9.85 25.02 10.34
CA ASN A 20 10.63 24.23 11.30
C ASN A 20 10.45 22.70 11.12
N ASN A 21 10.50 22.20 9.88
CA ASN A 21 10.27 20.80 9.48
C ASN A 21 8.87 20.23 9.80
N MET A 22 7.87 21.07 10.07
CA MET A 22 6.48 20.66 10.21
C MET A 22 5.58 21.31 9.15
N PRO A 23 4.65 20.56 8.53
CA PRO A 23 3.70 21.13 7.58
C PRO A 23 2.62 21.95 8.32
N TYR A 24 2.33 23.14 7.81
CA TYR A 24 1.29 24.03 8.30
C TYR A 24 0.36 24.42 7.16
N HIS A 25 -0.94 24.43 7.46
CA HIS A 25 -1.97 24.97 6.59
C HIS A 25 -2.29 26.41 7.02
N ILE A 26 -2.23 27.33 6.07
CA ILE A 26 -2.50 28.76 6.28
C ILE A 26 -3.70 29.13 5.41
N PRO A 27 -4.91 29.12 5.99
CA PRO A 27 -6.14 29.49 5.29
C PRO A 27 -6.12 30.96 4.83
N ASN A 28 -6.77 31.23 3.71
CA ASN A 28 -7.10 32.59 3.29
C ASN A 28 -8.42 33.04 3.94
N ASN A 29 -8.39 33.36 5.23
CA ASN A 29 -9.55 33.84 5.98
C ASN A 29 -9.14 34.95 6.98
N GLU A 30 -10.12 35.59 7.62
CA GLU A 30 -9.86 36.72 8.53
C GLU A 30 -9.01 36.34 9.75
N GLU A 31 -9.15 35.11 10.26
CA GLU A 31 -8.41 34.63 11.44
C GLU A 31 -6.91 34.47 11.16
N TYR A 32 -6.55 34.02 9.95
CA TYR A 32 -5.16 33.75 9.55
C TYR A 32 -4.59 34.80 8.58
N MET A 33 -5.30 35.91 8.34
CA MET A 33 -4.93 36.93 7.34
C MET A 33 -3.53 37.51 7.57
N GLN A 34 -3.15 37.75 8.84
CA GLN A 34 -1.83 38.25 9.19
C GLN A 34 -0.72 37.27 8.75
N GLU A 35 -0.90 35.98 9.00
CA GLU A 35 0.05 34.94 8.59
C GLU A 35 0.06 34.77 7.07
N TYR A 36 -1.11 34.81 6.44
CA TYR A 36 -1.27 34.71 5.00
C TYR A 36 -0.51 35.82 4.25
N GLU A 37 -0.64 37.07 4.70
CA GLU A 37 0.08 38.21 4.12
C GLU A 37 1.59 38.15 4.41
N ASN A 38 2.00 37.63 5.57
CA ASN A 38 3.42 37.38 5.86
C ASN A 38 4.03 36.37 4.87
N ILE A 39 3.30 35.31 4.53
CA ILE A 39 3.75 34.33 3.52
C ILE A 39 3.84 34.96 2.13
N LYS A 40 2.84 35.72 1.69
CA LYS A 40 2.90 36.46 0.41
C LYS A 40 4.11 37.38 0.33
N LYS A 41 4.36 38.14 1.39
CA LYS A 41 5.51 39.03 1.47
C LYS A 41 6.82 38.25 1.40
N TYR A 42 6.93 37.14 2.14
CA TYR A 42 8.10 36.28 2.11
C TYR A 42 8.37 35.67 0.72
N ILE A 43 7.33 35.20 0.03
CA ILE A 43 7.41 34.71 -1.36
C ILE A 43 7.95 35.82 -2.28
N SER A 44 7.39 37.03 -2.18
CA SER A 44 7.77 38.16 -3.02
C SER A 44 9.20 38.66 -2.75
N GLU A 45 9.62 38.73 -1.49
CA GLU A 45 10.94 39.23 -1.10
C GLU A 45 12.06 38.25 -1.46
N ASN A 46 11.78 36.94 -1.45
CA ASN A 46 12.75 35.89 -1.71
C ASN A 46 12.62 35.26 -3.10
N ASN A 47 11.68 35.74 -3.93
CA ASN A 47 11.39 35.23 -5.27
C ASN A 47 11.20 33.70 -5.30
N ILE A 48 10.41 33.18 -4.35
CA ILE A 48 10.18 31.75 -4.16
C ILE A 48 9.17 31.25 -5.19
N GLU A 49 9.50 30.17 -5.88
CA GLU A 49 8.55 29.47 -6.73
C GLU A 49 7.52 28.73 -5.87
N VAL A 50 6.24 29.00 -6.11
CA VAL A 50 5.13 28.37 -5.40
C VAL A 50 4.52 27.32 -6.32
N SER A 51 4.59 26.06 -5.91
CA SER A 51 3.96 24.95 -6.64
C SER A 51 2.49 24.76 -6.24
N GLU A 52 1.72 24.12 -7.11
CA GLU A 52 0.35 23.72 -6.80
C GLU A 52 0.35 22.54 -5.84
N TYR A 53 -0.45 22.64 -4.77
CA TYR A 53 -0.63 21.55 -3.82
C TYR A 53 -1.42 20.42 -4.47
N LYS A 54 -0.83 19.22 -4.50
CA LYS A 54 -1.51 18.00 -4.92
C LYS A 54 -1.93 17.21 -3.69
N GLU A 55 -3.22 17.18 -3.44
CA GLU A 55 -3.80 16.31 -2.42
C GLU A 55 -3.55 14.86 -2.83
N ILE A 56 -2.73 14.14 -2.05
CA ILE A 56 -2.51 12.72 -2.26
C ILE A 56 -3.71 12.02 -1.63
N GLU A 57 -4.65 11.56 -2.46
CA GLU A 57 -5.71 10.68 -2.01
C GLU A 57 -5.11 9.34 -1.57
N TYR A 58 -5.11 9.10 -0.27
CA TYR A 58 -4.84 7.77 0.27
C TYR A 58 -6.11 6.94 0.18
N ASN A 59 -6.21 6.09 -0.84
CA ASN A 59 -7.22 5.04 -0.85
C ASN A 59 -6.96 4.10 0.34
N ILE A 60 -7.81 4.16 1.35
CA ILE A 60 -7.82 3.18 2.43
C ILE A 60 -8.27 1.87 1.81
N ILE A 61 -7.33 0.99 1.51
CA ILE A 61 -7.64 -0.37 1.07
C ILE A 61 -8.26 -1.08 2.27
N ASP A 62 -9.57 -1.30 2.24
CA ASP A 62 -10.22 -2.17 3.21
C ASP A 62 -9.69 -3.59 2.99
N THR A 63 -8.73 -3.97 3.83
CA THR A 63 -8.07 -5.28 3.81
C THR A 63 -9.01 -6.43 4.17
N ASN A 64 -10.23 -6.13 4.63
CA ASN A 64 -11.30 -7.11 4.89
C ASN A 64 -12.40 -7.06 3.82
N SER A 65 -12.25 -6.24 2.78
CA SER A 65 -13.16 -6.31 1.64
C SER A 65 -13.08 -7.68 0.99
N GLU A 66 -14.25 -8.22 0.62
CA GLU A 66 -14.36 -9.50 -0.08
C GLU A 66 -13.47 -9.54 -1.33
N GLU A 67 -13.38 -8.43 -2.05
CA GLU A 67 -12.55 -8.29 -3.24
C GLU A 67 -11.06 -8.41 -2.91
N PHE A 68 -10.57 -7.76 -1.85
CA PHE A 68 -9.18 -7.89 -1.42
C PHE A 68 -8.81 -9.33 -1.06
N ILE A 69 -9.70 -10.03 -0.35
CA ILE A 69 -9.47 -11.44 0.02
C ILE A 69 -9.43 -12.33 -1.22
N ARG A 70 -10.29 -12.07 -2.22
CA ARG A 70 -10.28 -12.78 -3.50
C ARG A 70 -8.98 -12.51 -4.27
N ILE A 71 -8.52 -11.26 -4.34
CA ILE A 71 -7.26 -10.89 -4.98
C ILE A 71 -6.08 -11.58 -4.30
N LYS A 72 -6.03 -11.55 -2.96
CA LYS A 72 -4.97 -12.21 -2.18
C LYS A 72 -4.96 -13.72 -2.41
N ARG A 73 -6.13 -14.38 -2.37
CA ARG A 73 -6.28 -15.80 -2.69
C ARG A 73 -5.73 -16.11 -4.09
N ASP A 74 -6.09 -15.31 -5.09
CA ASP A 74 -5.72 -15.56 -6.48
C ASP A 74 -4.22 -15.38 -6.71
N ASN A 75 -3.60 -14.42 -6.03
CA ASN A 75 -2.14 -14.26 -6.04
C ASN A 75 -1.43 -15.46 -5.41
N LEU A 76 -1.89 -15.92 -4.24
CA LEU A 76 -1.32 -17.10 -3.59
C LEU A 76 -1.50 -18.39 -4.42
N LEU A 77 -2.61 -18.51 -5.17
CA LEU A 77 -2.80 -19.62 -6.10
C LEU A 77 -1.79 -19.60 -7.25
N LYS A 78 -1.54 -18.42 -7.85
CA LYS A 78 -0.53 -18.26 -8.90
C LYS A 78 0.87 -18.59 -8.40
N GLU A 79 1.22 -18.13 -7.19
CA GLU A 79 2.50 -18.46 -6.56
C GLU A 79 2.64 -19.96 -6.33
N ALA A 80 1.59 -20.62 -5.83
CA ALA A 80 1.58 -22.06 -5.63
C ALA A 80 1.75 -22.84 -6.94
N ASP A 81 1.15 -22.37 -8.04
CA ASP A 81 1.32 -22.97 -9.37
C ASP A 81 2.78 -22.87 -9.85
N ILE A 82 3.42 -21.71 -9.64
CA ILE A 82 4.84 -21.52 -9.98
C ILE A 82 5.73 -22.44 -9.16
N ILE A 83 5.49 -22.55 -7.85
CA ILE A 83 6.26 -23.42 -6.95
C ILE A 83 6.12 -24.89 -7.37
N LEU A 84 4.89 -25.32 -7.64
CA LEU A 84 4.61 -26.69 -8.05
C LEU A 84 5.30 -27.04 -9.37
N LEU A 85 5.25 -26.14 -10.36
CA LEU A 85 5.91 -26.31 -11.64
C LEU A 85 7.43 -26.40 -11.48
N LYS A 86 8.04 -25.48 -10.71
CA LYS A 86 9.47 -25.49 -10.42
C LYS A 86 9.91 -26.77 -9.70
N TYR A 87 9.13 -27.21 -8.72
CA TYR A 87 9.39 -28.46 -8.01
C TYR A 87 9.37 -29.66 -8.95
N GLN A 88 8.34 -29.78 -9.81
CA GLN A 88 8.24 -30.86 -10.79
C GLN A 88 9.40 -30.84 -11.78
N GLU A 89 9.81 -29.65 -12.26
CA GLU A 89 10.96 -29.48 -13.15
C GLU A 89 12.27 -29.91 -12.47
N GLN A 90 12.53 -29.45 -11.25
CA GLN A 90 13.74 -29.80 -10.49
C GLN A 90 13.82 -31.29 -10.18
N ALA A 91 12.69 -31.91 -9.80
CA ALA A 91 12.61 -33.34 -9.55
C ALA A 91 12.84 -34.15 -10.83
N ALA A 92 12.26 -33.72 -11.96
CA ALA A 92 12.45 -34.37 -13.25
C ALA A 92 13.90 -34.26 -13.77
N LEU A 93 14.57 -33.15 -13.49
CA LEU A 93 15.99 -32.93 -13.80
C LEU A 93 16.95 -33.60 -12.80
N GLY A 94 16.42 -34.21 -11.73
CA GLY A 94 17.23 -34.82 -10.67
C GLY A 94 18.03 -33.82 -9.84
N ILE A 95 17.64 -32.53 -9.84
CA ILE A 95 18.25 -31.48 -9.02
C ILE A 95 17.86 -31.65 -7.55
N ILE A 96 16.63 -32.11 -7.31
CA ILE A 96 16.09 -32.45 -5.99
C ILE A 96 15.55 -33.86 -6.00
N GLU A 97 15.47 -34.48 -4.82
CA GLU A 97 14.76 -35.75 -4.65
C GLU A 97 13.25 -35.53 -4.69
N ALA A 98 12.53 -36.48 -5.28
CA ALA A 98 11.07 -36.41 -5.32
C ALA A 98 10.49 -36.69 -3.93
N ASN A 99 10.03 -35.64 -3.26
CA ASN A 99 9.29 -35.69 -2.01
C ASN A 99 7.77 -35.67 -2.28
N GLN A 100 7.14 -36.85 -2.23
CA GLN A 100 5.70 -36.99 -2.45
C GLN A 100 4.87 -36.31 -1.36
N GLU A 101 5.36 -36.25 -0.12
CA GLU A 101 4.67 -35.61 1.00
C GLU A 101 4.58 -34.10 0.78
N TYR A 102 5.69 -33.47 0.42
CA TYR A 102 5.73 -32.05 0.06
C TYR A 102 4.82 -31.73 -1.13
N TYR A 103 4.86 -32.57 -2.17
CA TYR A 103 3.98 -32.42 -3.33
C TYR A 103 2.50 -32.46 -2.95
N ASN A 104 2.10 -33.43 -2.14
CA ASN A 104 0.72 -33.56 -1.66
C ASN A 104 0.33 -32.37 -0.77
N ALA A 105 1.24 -31.89 0.08
CA ALA A 105 1.02 -30.72 0.91
C ALA A 105 0.78 -29.45 0.06
N LEU A 106 1.52 -29.27 -1.04
CA LEU A 106 1.30 -28.15 -1.98
C LEU A 106 -0.07 -28.24 -2.67
N LEU A 107 -0.49 -29.45 -3.06
CA LEU A 107 -1.82 -29.64 -3.64
C LEU A 107 -2.93 -29.33 -2.63
N GLN A 108 -2.77 -29.78 -1.38
CA GLN A 108 -3.72 -29.49 -0.31
C GLN A 108 -3.76 -27.99 0.01
N TYR A 109 -2.61 -27.31 0.04
CA TYR A 109 -2.51 -25.86 0.19
C TYR A 109 -3.34 -25.13 -0.87
N LYS A 110 -3.22 -25.52 -2.14
CA LYS A 110 -4.03 -24.96 -3.24
C LYS A 110 -5.53 -25.20 -3.04
N GLN A 111 -5.91 -26.39 -2.61
CA GLN A 111 -7.32 -26.70 -2.34
C GLN A 111 -7.86 -25.83 -1.19
N ASN A 112 -7.09 -25.67 -0.12
CA ASN A 112 -7.45 -24.82 1.01
C ASN A 112 -7.59 -23.34 0.58
N LEU A 113 -6.73 -22.85 -0.32
CA LEU A 113 -6.89 -21.51 -0.91
C LEU A 113 -8.20 -21.38 -1.70
N ARG A 114 -8.56 -22.37 -2.51
CA ARG A 114 -9.84 -22.37 -3.26
C ARG A 114 -11.05 -22.36 -2.34
N ASP A 115 -10.92 -22.99 -1.18
CA ASP A 115 -11.99 -23.11 -0.19
C ASP A 115 -12.06 -21.93 0.79
N ILE A 116 -11.21 -20.89 0.65
CA ILE A 116 -11.26 -19.66 1.46
C ILE A 116 -12.66 -19.03 1.47
N THR A 117 -13.33 -18.97 0.31
CA THR A 117 -14.67 -18.38 0.20
C THR A 117 -15.78 -19.25 0.79
N LYS A 118 -15.45 -20.45 1.26
CA LYS A 118 -16.38 -21.38 1.91
C LYS A 118 -16.22 -21.41 3.43
N GLN A 119 -15.29 -20.63 3.98
CA GLN A 119 -15.13 -20.50 5.44
C GLN A 119 -16.36 -19.81 6.04
N ILE A 120 -16.73 -20.24 7.25
CA ILE A 120 -17.98 -19.84 7.93
C ILE A 120 -18.08 -18.32 8.11
N ASP A 121 -16.96 -17.62 8.34
CA ASP A 121 -16.91 -16.18 8.64
C ASP A 121 -16.41 -15.33 7.47
N PHE A 122 -16.44 -15.84 6.23
CA PHE A 122 -16.05 -15.05 5.07
C PHE A 122 -17.03 -13.88 4.84
N PRO A 123 -16.55 -12.64 4.57
CA PRO A 123 -15.16 -12.20 4.43
C PRO A 123 -14.50 -11.69 5.74
N ASN A 124 -15.22 -11.66 6.86
CA ASN A 124 -14.80 -10.96 8.08
C ASN A 124 -13.64 -11.60 8.85
N ASN A 125 -13.56 -12.94 8.89
CA ASN A 125 -12.54 -13.66 9.66
C ASN A 125 -12.01 -14.86 8.87
N VAL A 126 -11.23 -14.56 7.84
CA VAL A 126 -10.65 -15.55 6.94
C VAL A 126 -9.28 -15.98 7.41
N ILE A 127 -9.09 -17.30 7.57
CA ILE A 127 -7.80 -17.90 7.89
C ILE A 127 -7.15 -18.39 6.59
N PHE A 128 -6.00 -17.82 6.24
CA PHE A 128 -5.23 -18.27 5.09
C PHE A 128 -4.39 -19.52 5.46
N PRO A 129 -4.32 -20.53 4.58
CA PRO A 129 -3.45 -21.68 4.80
C PRO A 129 -1.98 -21.24 4.75
N ILE A 130 -1.11 -22.02 5.38
CA ILE A 130 0.34 -21.79 5.40
C ILE A 130 0.97 -22.57 4.24
N LEU A 131 1.87 -21.91 3.51
CA LEU A 131 2.64 -22.56 2.45
C LEU A 131 3.50 -23.68 3.07
N PRO A 132 3.43 -24.93 2.59
CA PRO A 132 4.28 -26.01 3.09
C PRO A 132 5.75 -25.75 2.74
N GLU A 133 6.64 -26.23 3.60
CA GLU A 133 8.09 -26.14 3.40
C GLU A 133 8.64 -27.46 2.89
N TYR A 134 9.65 -27.40 2.03
CA TYR A 134 10.39 -28.57 1.58
C TYR A 134 11.36 -28.97 2.70
N ILE A 135 11.09 -30.12 3.35
CA ILE A 135 11.88 -30.70 4.44
C ILE A 135 12.76 -31.81 3.88
#